data_AF-A0A2G2VZA1-F1
#
_entry.id   AF-A0A2G2VZA1-F1
#
_cell.length_a   1.000
_cell.length_b   1.000
_cell.length_c   1.000
_cell.angle_alpha   90.00
_cell.angle_beta   90.00
_cell.angle_gamma   90.00
#
_symmetry.space_group_name_H-M   'P 1'
#
loop_
_entity.id
_entity.type
_entity.pdbx_description
1 polymer ?
#
loop_
_entity_poly.entity_id
_entity_poly.type
_entity_poly.pdbx_seq_one_letter_code
_entity_poly.pdbx_strand_id
1 'polypeptide(L)'
;MMGNCVKQNSLSESPDFSTDDRPHSSVGPISDVSSDLTIEVGSTSFALHKFSMVLRSGRIRKLLLKAKDTKVSRINLTSLPGGSDAFELAAKFCYRVNVEIIISNVTLLRCAARFMKMTEDIIEKNLEICTKVFLKDAVFPNISNSISVLHRCETLLPVSEEVNLISQLINAIANNTCKEQLTFGLSKLEYNFPCKPVQCVDSETLSDWSYLERRIGLQLD
;
A
#
# COMPACT_ATOMS: atom_id res chain seq x y z
N MET A 1 8.90 22.99 -8.39
CA MET A 1 10.35 22.84 -8.69
C MET A 1 10.72 21.39 -8.45
N MET A 2 10.89 20.62 -9.52
CA MET A 2 11.30 19.21 -9.46
C MET A 2 12.83 19.17 -9.31
N GLY A 3 13.32 18.88 -8.11
CA GLY A 3 14.70 18.43 -7.95
C GLY A 3 14.76 16.96 -8.36
N ASN A 4 15.36 16.66 -9.50
CA ASN A 4 15.63 15.27 -9.87
C ASN A 4 16.64 14.70 -8.87
N CYS A 5 16.29 13.60 -8.21
CA CYS A 5 17.25 12.83 -7.43
C CYS A 5 18.23 12.18 -8.42
N VAL A 6 19.48 12.66 -8.47
CA VAL A 6 20.49 12.09 -9.36
C VAL A 6 21.07 10.86 -8.66
N LYS A 7 20.78 9.68 -9.21
CA LYS A 7 21.39 8.41 -8.82
C LYS A 7 22.78 8.36 -9.47
N GLN A 8 23.83 8.55 -8.67
CA GLN A 8 25.20 8.43 -9.16
C GLN A 8 25.64 6.97 -8.99
N ASN A 9 25.81 6.27 -10.12
CA ASN A 9 26.51 4.99 -10.15
C ASN A 9 28.01 5.24 -10.19
N SER A 10 28.75 4.62 -9.26
CA SER A 10 30.20 4.70 -9.22
C SER A 10 30.82 3.77 -10.26
N LEU A 11 31.00 4.26 -11.49
CA LEU A 11 31.90 3.69 -12.51
C LEU A 11 32.77 4.82 -13.05
N SER A 12 34.07 4.60 -13.02
CA SER A 12 35.15 5.54 -13.36
C SER A 12 35.30 5.74 -14.87
N GLU A 13 35.24 6.99 -15.35
CA GLU A 13 35.82 7.38 -16.64
C GLU A 13 36.49 8.76 -16.55
N SER A 14 37.68 8.84 -17.16
CA SER A 14 38.66 9.92 -17.16
C SER A 14 38.22 11.15 -17.98
N PRO A 15 38.78 12.36 -17.75
CA PRO A 15 38.41 13.54 -18.54
C PRO A 15 39.25 13.63 -19.82
N ASP A 16 38.59 13.86 -20.96
CA ASP A 16 39.26 14.27 -22.20
C ASP A 16 39.04 15.76 -22.45
N PHE A 17 40.13 16.43 -22.78
CA PHE A 17 40.29 17.87 -22.94
C PHE A 17 39.97 18.28 -24.37
N SER A 18 39.16 19.32 -24.58
CA SER A 18 39.29 20.22 -25.75
C SER A 18 38.49 21.52 -25.57
N THR A 19 39.17 22.61 -25.93
CA THR A 19 38.81 24.04 -25.90
C THR A 19 37.97 24.48 -27.10
N ASP A 20 36.98 25.38 -26.92
CA ASP A 20 36.78 26.52 -27.83
C ASP A 20 35.85 27.61 -27.23
N ASP A 21 36.23 28.88 -27.42
CA ASP A 21 35.59 30.10 -26.92
C ASP A 21 34.56 30.66 -27.92
N ARG A 22 33.35 31.04 -27.46
CA ARG A 22 32.55 32.16 -28.02
C ARG A 22 31.35 32.51 -27.11
N PRO A 23 31.05 33.80 -26.84
CA PRO A 23 30.00 34.21 -25.92
C PRO A 23 28.64 34.26 -26.63
N HIS A 24 27.92 33.15 -26.63
CA HIS A 24 26.48 33.17 -26.87
C HIS A 24 25.78 33.38 -25.54
N SER A 25 24.97 34.44 -25.47
CA SER A 25 23.97 34.64 -24.42
C SER A 25 22.97 33.47 -24.48
N SER A 26 23.35 32.34 -23.88
CA SER A 26 22.47 31.24 -23.60
C SER A 26 21.80 31.54 -22.28
N VAL A 27 20.49 31.81 -22.32
CA VAL A 27 19.62 31.60 -21.17
C VAL A 27 19.94 30.20 -20.63
N GLY A 28 20.68 30.16 -19.51
CA GLY A 28 21.10 28.90 -18.90
C GLY A 28 19.88 28.05 -18.55
N PRO A 29 19.99 26.71 -18.60
CA PRO A 29 18.91 25.85 -18.13
C PRO A 29 18.67 26.15 -16.65
N ILE A 30 17.45 26.58 -16.34
CA ILE A 30 17.01 26.82 -14.96
C ILE A 30 16.82 25.44 -14.31
N SER A 31 17.80 24.95 -13.55
CA SER A 31 17.60 24.18 -12.29
C SER A 31 18.90 23.56 -11.74
N ASP A 32 19.94 24.36 -11.49
CA ASP A 32 21.15 23.86 -10.81
C ASP A 32 21.14 24.24 -9.32
N VAL A 33 20.18 23.68 -8.58
CA VAL A 33 20.24 23.76 -7.11
C VAL A 33 21.23 22.69 -6.67
N SER A 34 22.38 23.14 -6.15
CA SER A 34 23.40 22.26 -5.57
C SER A 34 22.81 21.43 -4.43
N SER A 35 22.95 20.11 -4.51
CA SER A 35 22.52 19.18 -3.45
C SER A 35 23.30 19.45 -2.15
N ASP A 36 22.60 19.57 -1.04
CA ASP A 36 23.17 19.76 0.31
C ASP A 36 23.20 18.45 1.13
N LEU A 37 22.70 17.34 0.57
CA LEU A 37 22.65 16.03 1.20
C LEU A 37 23.09 14.93 0.22
N THR A 38 23.97 14.03 0.66
CA THR A 38 24.26 12.77 -0.02
C THR A 38 23.81 11.61 0.86
N ILE A 39 22.96 10.73 0.34
CA ILE A 39 22.60 9.48 1.00
C ILE A 39 23.22 8.31 0.23
N GLU A 40 23.90 7.42 0.95
CA GLU A 40 24.44 6.17 0.44
C GLU A 40 23.57 4.99 0.88
N VAL A 41 23.22 4.13 -0.07
CA VAL A 41 22.51 2.87 0.17
C VAL A 41 23.21 1.77 -0.63
N GLY A 42 23.93 0.90 0.07
CA GLY A 42 24.78 -0.11 -0.58
C GLY A 42 25.86 0.53 -1.43
N SER A 43 25.91 0.19 -2.72
CA SER A 43 26.85 0.74 -3.71
C SER A 43 26.33 2.01 -4.42
N THR A 44 25.11 2.46 -4.10
CA THR A 44 24.48 3.60 -4.78
C THR A 44 24.52 4.85 -3.92
N SER A 45 24.67 6.01 -4.57
CA SER A 45 24.63 7.31 -3.91
C SER A 45 23.59 8.22 -4.55
N PHE A 46 22.91 8.99 -3.70
CA PHE A 46 21.82 9.87 -4.07
C PHE A 46 22.14 11.30 -3.64
N ALA A 47 22.25 12.19 -4.62
CA ALA A 47 22.36 13.63 -4.39
C ALA A 47 20.96 14.22 -4.17
N LEU A 48 20.74 14.79 -2.99
CA LEU A 48 19.42 15.13 -2.44
C LEU A 48 19.43 16.50 -1.75
N HIS A 49 18.23 16.95 -1.38
CA HIS A 49 18.01 18.16 -0.60
C HIS A 49 17.60 17.82 0.83
N LYS A 50 18.29 18.38 1.84
CA LYS A 50 18.00 18.20 3.27
C LYS A 50 16.53 18.48 3.57
N PHE A 51 16.02 19.61 3.06
CA PHE A 51 14.64 20.04 3.31
C PHE A 51 13.61 19.00 2.87
N SER A 52 13.69 18.52 1.63
CA SER A 52 12.75 17.52 1.08
C SER A 52 12.74 16.23 1.91
N MET A 53 13.90 15.77 2.36
CA MET A 53 14.03 14.54 3.14
C MET A 53 13.55 14.71 4.60
N VAL A 54 13.95 15.80 5.27
CA VAL A 54 13.64 16.06 6.69
C VAL A 54 12.14 16.27 6.92
N LEU A 55 11.42 16.81 5.93
CA LEU A 55 9.98 17.02 6.02
C LEU A 55 9.17 15.73 6.15
N ARG A 56 9.70 14.59 5.68
CA ARG A 56 8.95 13.32 5.69
C ARG A 56 9.65 12.16 6.41
N SER A 57 10.97 12.18 6.53
CA SER A 57 11.73 11.11 7.19
C SER A 57 12.24 11.53 8.58
N GLY A 58 11.70 10.86 9.61
CA GLY A 58 12.16 11.05 10.99
C GLY A 58 13.56 10.51 11.23
N ARG A 59 13.96 9.47 10.50
CA ARG A 59 15.33 8.92 10.59
C ARG A 59 16.35 9.90 10.01
N ILE A 60 16.10 10.47 8.82
CA ILE A 60 17.00 11.47 8.23
C ILE A 60 17.07 12.72 9.10
N ARG A 61 15.92 13.23 9.59
CA ARG A 61 15.88 14.33 10.56
C ARG A 61 16.79 14.07 11.76
N LYS A 62 16.68 12.90 12.38
CA LYS A 62 17.49 12.52 13.55
C LYS A 62 18.99 12.40 13.21
N LEU A 63 19.33 11.87 12.04
CA LEU A 63 20.73 11.70 11.63
C LEU A 63 21.40 13.05 11.33
N LEU A 64 20.69 13.96 10.66
CA LEU A 64 21.20 15.31 10.38
C LEU A 64 21.40 16.13 11.65
N LEU A 65 20.52 16.01 12.65
CA LEU A 65 20.72 16.67 13.96
C LEU A 65 21.97 16.18 14.71
N LYS A 66 22.44 14.97 14.43
CA LYS A 66 23.66 14.40 15.05
C LYS A 66 24.92 14.69 14.25
N ALA A 67 24.80 15.06 12.99
CA ALA A 67 25.93 15.38 12.15
C ALA A 67 26.53 16.74 12.55
N LYS A 68 27.86 16.87 12.50
CA LYS A 68 28.50 18.18 12.59
C LYS A 68 28.06 19.01 11.38
N ASP A 69 27.83 20.30 11.58
CA ASP A 69 27.22 21.16 10.57
C ASP A 69 28.19 21.38 9.39
N THR A 70 28.11 20.50 8.39
CA THR A 70 28.85 20.59 7.14
C THR A 70 27.94 21.13 6.05
N LYS A 71 28.52 21.93 5.14
CA LYS A 71 27.81 22.49 3.98
C LYS A 71 27.05 21.41 3.20
N VAL A 72 27.68 20.25 3.00
CA VAL A 72 27.04 19.04 2.45
C VAL A 72 27.13 17.93 3.49
N SER A 73 26.01 17.34 3.87
CA SER A 73 25.96 16.23 4.83
C SER A 73 25.94 14.90 4.09
N ARG A 74 26.74 13.93 4.55
CA ARG A 74 26.79 12.57 3.98
C ARG A 74 26.26 11.57 5.00
N ILE A 75 25.26 10.77 4.61
CA ILE A 75 24.60 9.80 5.47
C ILE A 75 24.64 8.43 4.79
N ASN A 76 25.08 7.41 5.52
CA ASN A 76 24.99 6.02 5.08
C ASN A 76 23.78 5.34 5.74
N LEU A 77 22.88 4.77 4.93
CA LEU A 77 21.75 3.96 5.38
C LEU A 77 22.05 2.48 5.18
N THR A 78 23.01 1.98 5.96
CA THR A 78 23.30 0.54 6.01
C THR A 78 22.03 -0.21 6.44
N SER A 79 21.76 -1.33 5.78
CA SER A 79 20.65 -2.24 6.11
C SER A 79 19.24 -1.69 5.83
N LEU A 80 19.09 -0.75 4.89
CA LEU A 80 17.76 -0.37 4.42
C LEU A 80 17.11 -1.55 3.69
N PRO A 81 15.95 -2.06 4.17
CA PRO A 81 15.28 -3.21 3.55
C PRO A 81 14.86 -2.86 2.12
N GLY A 82 15.18 -3.73 1.16
CA GLY A 82 14.94 -3.48 -0.26
C GLY A 82 15.96 -2.55 -0.93
N GLY A 83 17.00 -2.12 -0.21
CA GLY A 83 18.17 -1.45 -0.77
C GLY A 83 17.86 -0.14 -1.51
N SER A 84 18.69 0.15 -2.51
CA SER A 84 18.63 1.39 -3.28
C SER A 84 17.27 1.66 -3.92
N ASP A 85 16.59 0.60 -4.37
CA ASP A 85 15.35 0.73 -5.13
C ASP A 85 14.19 1.13 -4.21
N ALA A 86 14.17 0.58 -3.00
CA ALA A 86 13.24 0.98 -1.96
C ALA A 86 13.45 2.43 -1.53
N PHE A 87 14.72 2.83 -1.38
CA PHE A 87 15.07 4.19 -1.04
C PHE A 87 14.68 5.17 -2.15
N GLU A 88 14.91 4.82 -3.42
CA GLU A 88 14.59 5.67 -4.55
C GLU A 88 13.10 6.02 -4.61
N LEU A 89 12.21 5.03 -4.43
CA LEU A 89 10.78 5.27 -4.38
C LEU A 89 10.38 6.13 -3.18
N ALA A 90 10.97 5.88 -2.02
CA ALA A 90 10.67 6.67 -0.82
C ALA A 90 11.21 8.10 -0.91
N ALA A 91 12.36 8.32 -1.58
CA ALA A 91 12.90 9.64 -1.89
C ALA A 91 11.99 10.37 -2.88
N LYS A 92 11.53 9.71 -3.96
CA LYS A 92 10.51 10.25 -4.89
C LYS A 92 9.27 10.74 -4.12
N PHE A 93 8.78 9.94 -3.17
CA PHE A 93 7.68 10.34 -2.30
C PHE A 93 8.00 11.58 -1.43
N CYS A 94 9.22 11.69 -0.89
CA CYS A 94 9.66 12.88 -0.15
C CYS A 94 9.62 14.16 -1.00
N TYR A 95 9.92 14.03 -2.29
CA TYR A 95 9.86 15.10 -3.28
C TYR A 95 8.45 15.35 -3.83
N ARG A 96 7.43 14.66 -3.30
CA ARG A 96 6.03 14.74 -3.77
C ARG A 96 5.88 14.31 -5.23
N VAL A 97 6.81 13.49 -5.74
CA VAL A 97 6.61 12.77 -7.00
C VAL A 97 5.53 11.73 -6.75
N ASN A 98 4.62 11.57 -7.72
CA ASN A 98 3.57 10.56 -7.62
C ASN A 98 4.19 9.16 -7.65
N VAL A 99 4.16 8.48 -6.50
CA VAL A 99 4.61 7.09 -6.36
C VAL A 99 3.37 6.23 -6.23
N GLU A 100 3.07 5.47 -7.27
CA GLU A 100 1.96 4.53 -7.25
C GLU A 100 2.28 3.35 -6.34
N ILE A 101 1.40 3.09 -5.37
CA ILE A 101 1.49 1.91 -4.50
C ILE A 101 0.72 0.78 -5.18
N ILE A 102 1.41 -0.31 -5.49
CA ILE A 102 0.88 -1.48 -6.18
C ILE A 102 1.30 -2.76 -5.46
N ILE A 103 0.66 -3.89 -5.81
CA ILE A 103 0.93 -5.21 -5.21
C ILE A 103 2.42 -5.57 -5.25
N SER A 104 3.13 -5.18 -6.32
CA SER A 104 4.53 -5.55 -6.50
C SER A 104 5.53 -4.75 -5.67
N ASN A 105 5.17 -3.55 -5.21
CA ASN A 105 6.07 -2.65 -4.48
C ASN A 105 5.61 -2.34 -3.04
N VAL A 106 4.39 -2.68 -2.65
CA VAL A 106 3.83 -2.29 -1.34
C VAL A 106 4.65 -2.83 -0.17
N THR A 107 5.15 -4.06 -0.23
CA THR A 107 5.99 -4.65 0.83
C THR A 107 7.29 -3.87 0.99
N LEU A 108 7.93 -3.54 -0.13
CA LEU A 108 9.16 -2.76 -0.21
C LEU A 108 8.96 -1.37 0.41
N LEU A 109 7.92 -0.66 -0.02
CA LEU A 109 7.56 0.67 0.49
C LEU A 109 7.19 0.64 1.97
N ARG A 110 6.47 -0.39 2.44
CA ARG A 110 6.06 -0.53 3.84
C ARG A 110 7.28 -0.70 4.76
N CYS A 111 8.24 -1.53 4.36
CA CYS A 111 9.48 -1.77 5.10
C CYS A 111 10.39 -0.54 5.07
N ALA A 112 10.54 0.11 3.90
CA ALA A 112 11.32 1.33 3.77
C ALA A 112 10.73 2.49 4.59
N ALA A 113 9.40 2.66 4.56
CA ALA A 113 8.71 3.69 5.34
C ALA A 113 8.92 3.49 6.85
N ARG A 114 8.82 2.24 7.32
CA ARG A 114 9.13 1.88 8.71
C ARG A 114 10.57 2.22 9.06
N PHE A 115 11.51 1.79 8.23
CA PHE A 115 12.94 2.02 8.44
C PHE A 115 13.25 3.53 8.47
N MET A 116 12.73 4.30 7.52
CA MET A 116 12.96 5.74 7.44
C MET A 116 12.12 6.57 8.42
N LYS A 117 11.25 5.93 9.20
CA LYS A 117 10.29 6.56 10.12
C LYS A 117 9.45 7.61 9.43
N MET A 118 8.76 7.22 8.35
CA MET A 118 7.85 8.07 7.59
C MET A 118 6.42 7.94 8.14
N THR A 119 6.24 8.36 9.40
CA THR A 119 4.98 8.24 10.15
C THR A 119 4.09 9.48 10.02
N GLU A 120 2.84 9.36 10.46
CA GLU A 120 1.88 10.48 10.51
C GLU A 120 2.21 11.51 11.60
N ASP A 121 3.03 11.14 12.59
CA ASP A 121 3.55 12.10 13.59
C ASP A 121 4.41 13.21 12.97
N ILE A 122 4.89 12.99 11.73
CA ILE A 122 5.70 13.95 10.98
C ILE A 122 4.83 14.79 10.05
N ILE A 123 3.98 14.13 9.27
CA ILE A 123 3.09 14.76 8.30
C ILE A 123 1.91 13.83 8.02
N GLU A 124 0.72 14.39 7.85
CA GLU A 124 -0.46 13.62 7.46
C GLU A 124 -0.22 12.89 6.12
N LYS A 125 -0.83 11.71 5.96
CA LYS A 125 -0.72 10.91 4.71
C LYS A 125 0.73 10.65 4.31
N ASN A 126 1.59 10.35 5.29
CA ASN A 126 2.97 9.92 5.03
C ASN A 126 3.02 8.47 4.52
N LEU A 127 4.17 8.04 4.00
CA LEU A 127 4.28 6.77 3.26
C LEU A 127 3.85 5.54 4.08
N GLU A 128 4.09 5.54 5.39
CA GLU A 128 3.70 4.42 6.24
C GLU A 128 2.18 4.22 6.28
N ILE A 129 1.38 5.29 6.42
CA ILE A 129 -0.07 5.15 6.43
C ILE A 129 -0.61 4.82 5.04
N CYS A 130 -0.05 5.41 3.98
CA CYS A 130 -0.48 5.14 2.60
C CYS A 130 -0.33 3.66 2.25
N THR A 131 0.78 3.04 2.64
CA THR A 131 0.99 1.59 2.44
C THR A 131 0.04 0.74 3.29
N LYS A 132 -0.23 1.13 4.55
CA LYS A 132 -1.21 0.42 5.40
C LYS A 132 -2.62 0.45 4.82
N VAL A 133 -3.06 1.60 4.30
CA VAL A 133 -4.38 1.74 3.68
C VAL A 133 -4.47 0.86 2.43
N PHE A 134 -3.48 0.92 1.54
CA PHE A 134 -3.46 0.06 0.35
C PHE A 134 -3.48 -1.44 0.70
N LEU A 135 -2.72 -1.87 1.71
CA LEU A 135 -2.74 -3.25 2.19
C LEU A 135 -4.15 -3.66 2.67
N LYS A 136 -4.80 -2.78 3.44
CA LYS A 136 -6.14 -3.04 3.97
C LYS A 136 -7.20 -3.14 2.87
N ASP A 137 -7.11 -2.28 1.86
CA ASP A 137 -8.19 -2.13 0.88
C ASP A 137 -8.00 -3.06 -0.33
N ALA A 138 -6.78 -3.25 -0.82
CA ALA A 138 -6.49 -3.99 -2.04
C ALA A 138 -5.87 -5.37 -1.81
N VAL A 139 -5.17 -5.58 -0.69
CA VAL A 139 -4.42 -6.82 -0.44
C VAL A 139 -5.20 -7.77 0.46
N PHE A 140 -5.54 -7.36 1.68
CA PHE A 140 -6.17 -8.23 2.67
C PHE A 140 -7.52 -8.81 2.25
N PRO A 141 -8.36 -8.16 1.42
CA PRO A 141 -9.62 -8.77 0.96
C PRO A 141 -9.43 -9.83 -0.14
N ASN A 142 -8.25 -9.94 -0.74
CA ASN A 142 -8.00 -10.82 -1.89
C ASN A 142 -6.89 -11.83 -1.57
N ILE A 143 -7.22 -13.13 -1.63
CA ILE A 143 -6.30 -14.22 -1.29
C ILE A 143 -5.07 -14.23 -2.21
N SER A 144 -5.27 -14.09 -3.52
CA SER A 144 -4.17 -14.11 -4.52
C SER A 144 -3.19 -12.95 -4.31
N ASN A 145 -3.72 -11.74 -4.05
CA ASN A 145 -2.91 -10.58 -3.70
C ASN A 145 -2.16 -10.79 -2.39
N SER A 146 -2.83 -11.34 -1.36
CA SER A 146 -2.21 -11.62 -0.06
C SER A 146 -1.05 -12.61 -0.18
N ILE A 147 -1.21 -13.69 -0.96
CA ILE A 147 -0.12 -14.66 -1.23
C ILE A 147 1.03 -13.98 -1.98
N SER A 148 0.73 -13.17 -2.99
CA SER A 148 1.75 -12.45 -3.78
C SER A 148 2.57 -11.47 -2.94
N VAL A 149 1.94 -10.80 -1.97
CA VAL A 149 2.62 -9.89 -1.02
C VAL A 149 3.39 -10.68 0.03
N LEU A 150 2.87 -11.83 0.47
CA LEU A 150 3.52 -12.71 1.45
C LEU A 150 4.85 -13.24 0.93
N HIS A 151 4.91 -13.74 -0.31
CA HIS A 151 6.16 -14.17 -0.93
C HIS A 151 7.21 -13.05 -0.99
N ARG A 152 6.78 -11.81 -1.24
CA ARG A 152 7.69 -10.65 -1.24
C ARG A 152 8.20 -10.29 0.15
N CYS A 153 7.57 -10.75 1.23
CA CYS A 153 8.06 -10.49 2.58
C CYS A 153 9.34 -11.27 2.89
N GLU A 154 9.56 -12.41 2.24
CA GLU A 154 10.73 -13.29 2.45
C GLU A 154 12.05 -12.56 2.19
N THR A 155 12.11 -11.75 1.13
CA THR A 155 13.31 -11.00 0.74
C THR A 155 13.57 -9.75 1.59
N LEU A 156 12.66 -9.44 2.53
CA LEU A 156 12.67 -8.23 3.35
C LEU A 156 12.72 -8.53 4.85
N LEU A 157 12.97 -9.78 5.22
CA LEU A 157 13.22 -10.18 6.60
C LEU A 157 14.52 -9.53 7.13
N PRO A 158 14.58 -9.18 8.43
CA PRO A 158 13.53 -9.35 9.45
C PRO A 158 12.49 -8.22 9.49
N VAL A 159 12.66 -7.15 8.70
CA VAL A 159 11.85 -5.93 8.85
C VAL A 159 10.37 -6.17 8.53
N SER A 160 10.06 -7.04 7.56
CA SER A 160 8.69 -7.44 7.22
C SER A 160 7.95 -8.11 8.39
N GLU A 161 8.67 -8.80 9.27
CA GLU A 161 8.14 -9.39 10.50
C GLU A 161 7.96 -8.33 11.59
N GLU A 162 8.93 -7.42 11.77
CA GLU A 162 8.85 -6.32 12.75
C GLU A 162 7.68 -5.36 12.51
N VAL A 163 7.24 -5.21 11.25
CA VAL A 163 6.03 -4.43 10.90
C VAL A 163 4.73 -5.21 11.06
N ASN A 164 4.80 -6.46 11.52
CA ASN A 164 3.71 -7.41 11.67
C ASN A 164 2.94 -7.69 10.37
N LEU A 165 3.60 -7.59 9.20
CA LEU A 165 2.94 -7.75 7.91
C LEU A 165 2.66 -9.22 7.60
N ILE A 166 3.62 -10.10 7.92
CA ILE A 166 3.51 -11.55 7.69
C ILE A 166 2.28 -12.12 8.42
N SER A 167 2.14 -11.85 9.71
CA SER A 167 0.99 -12.32 10.50
C SER A 167 -0.35 -11.79 9.97
N GLN A 168 -0.40 -10.50 9.57
CA GLN A 168 -1.61 -9.91 8.99
C GLN A 168 -2.03 -10.60 7.68
N LEU A 169 -1.07 -10.92 6.81
CA LEU A 169 -1.33 -11.62 5.56
C LEU A 169 -1.82 -13.04 5.79
N ILE A 170 -1.20 -13.79 6.72
CA ILE A 170 -1.65 -15.14 7.09
C ILE A 170 -3.09 -15.10 7.61
N ASN A 171 -3.40 -14.16 8.51
CA ASN A 171 -4.75 -13.97 9.04
C ASN A 171 -5.74 -13.57 7.95
N ALA A 172 -5.34 -12.71 7.01
CA ALA A 172 -6.17 -12.32 5.87
C ALA A 172 -6.51 -13.53 4.99
N ILE A 173 -5.52 -14.36 4.65
CA ILE A 173 -5.70 -15.58 3.86
C ILE A 173 -6.65 -16.55 4.58
N ALA A 174 -6.41 -16.82 5.86
CA ALA A 174 -7.24 -17.71 6.67
C ALA A 174 -8.70 -17.21 6.71
N ASN A 175 -8.91 -15.92 7.02
CA ASN A 175 -10.24 -15.33 7.13
C ASN A 175 -11.00 -15.38 5.81
N ASN A 176 -10.36 -15.08 4.67
CA ASN A 176 -11.04 -15.11 3.38
C ASN A 176 -11.32 -16.54 2.92
N THR A 177 -10.41 -17.49 3.17
CA THR A 177 -10.66 -18.90 2.86
C THR A 177 -11.87 -19.43 3.64
N CYS A 178 -11.97 -19.09 4.93
CA CYS A 178 -13.14 -19.44 5.75
C CYS A 178 -14.43 -18.80 5.23
N LYS A 179 -14.39 -17.52 4.81
CA LYS A 179 -15.55 -16.84 4.24
C LYS A 179 -16.02 -17.52 2.95
N GLU A 180 -15.11 -17.84 2.04
CA GLU A 180 -15.43 -18.54 0.78
C GLU A 180 -16.07 -19.91 1.04
N GLN A 181 -15.54 -20.67 2.00
CA GLN A 181 -16.10 -21.96 2.44
C GLN A 181 -17.52 -21.82 2.99
N LEU A 182 -17.77 -20.80 3.83
CA LEU A 182 -19.10 -20.53 4.37
C LEU A 182 -20.10 -20.11 3.28
N THR A 183 -19.69 -19.25 2.35
CA THR A 183 -20.54 -18.84 1.23
C THR A 183 -20.90 -20.03 0.34
N PHE A 184 -19.94 -20.89 0.03
CA PHE A 184 -20.19 -22.12 -0.73
C PHE A 184 -21.11 -23.09 0.03
N GLY A 185 -20.85 -23.29 1.34
CA GLY A 185 -21.68 -24.13 2.20
C GLY A 185 -23.14 -23.67 2.26
N LEU A 186 -23.38 -22.37 2.40
CA LEU A 186 -24.72 -21.78 2.39
C LEU A 186 -25.42 -21.92 1.03
N SER A 187 -24.71 -21.65 -0.07
CA SER A 187 -25.29 -21.83 -1.42
C SER A 187 -25.71 -23.29 -1.68
N LYS A 188 -24.99 -24.25 -1.09
CA LYS A 188 -25.31 -25.68 -1.20
C LYS A 188 -26.51 -26.08 -0.33
N LEU A 189 -26.77 -25.37 0.76
CA LEU A 189 -27.96 -25.58 1.60
C LEU A 189 -29.21 -24.96 0.99
N GLU A 190 -29.14 -23.76 0.40
CA GLU A 190 -30.28 -23.13 -0.27
C GLU A 190 -30.81 -23.95 -1.45
N TYR A 191 -29.95 -24.64 -2.19
CA TYR A 191 -30.38 -25.55 -3.27
C TYR A 191 -31.10 -26.81 -2.76
N ASN A 192 -30.90 -27.20 -1.50
CA ASN A 192 -31.53 -28.38 -0.89
C ASN A 192 -32.85 -28.07 -0.18
N PHE A 193 -33.23 -26.79 -0.06
CA PHE A 193 -34.55 -26.36 0.40
C PHE A 193 -35.30 -25.66 -0.73
N PRO A 194 -35.86 -26.39 -1.71
CA PRO A 194 -36.93 -25.81 -2.51
C PRO A 194 -38.08 -25.52 -1.55
N CYS A 195 -38.41 -24.23 -1.36
CA CYS A 195 -39.75 -23.85 -0.95
C CYS A 195 -40.69 -24.53 -1.94
N LYS A 196 -41.33 -25.64 -1.52
CA LYS A 196 -42.47 -26.15 -2.27
C LYS A 196 -43.42 -24.97 -2.41
N PRO A 197 -43.91 -24.64 -3.62
CA PRO A 197 -45.05 -23.75 -3.69
C PRO A 197 -46.11 -24.39 -2.81
N VAL A 198 -46.55 -23.67 -1.77
CA VAL A 198 -47.83 -23.97 -1.15
C VAL A 198 -48.79 -23.91 -2.33
N GLN A 199 -49.29 -25.08 -2.76
CA GLN A 199 -50.44 -25.10 -3.64
C GLN A 199 -51.52 -24.36 -2.86
N CYS A 200 -51.84 -23.13 -3.30
CA CYS A 200 -53.13 -22.55 -3.02
C CYS A 200 -54.13 -23.58 -3.51
N VAL A 201 -54.79 -24.26 -2.57
CA VAL A 201 -56.00 -25.00 -2.85
C VAL A 201 -56.95 -24.01 -3.50
N ASP A 202 -57.42 -24.37 -4.68
CA ASP A 202 -58.25 -23.55 -5.54
C ASP A 202 -59.40 -22.93 -4.74
N SER A 203 -59.55 -21.61 -4.91
CA SER A 203 -60.75 -20.88 -4.54
C SER A 203 -61.88 -21.31 -5.48
N GLU A 204 -62.56 -22.41 -5.18
CA GLU A 204 -63.87 -22.70 -5.75
C GLU A 204 -64.98 -22.28 -4.77
N THR A 205 -65.61 -21.17 -5.15
CA THR A 205 -67.02 -20.83 -4.94
C THR A 205 -67.58 -20.80 -3.51
N LEU A 206 -67.59 -19.58 -2.98
CA LEU A 206 -68.67 -19.05 -2.16
C LEU A 206 -70.02 -19.31 -2.85
N SER A 207 -70.87 -20.16 -2.27
CA SER A 207 -72.31 -19.94 -2.00
C SER A 207 -73.03 -21.27 -1.76
N ASP A 208 -73.07 -21.73 -0.51
CA ASP A 208 -74.23 -22.51 -0.07
C ASP A 208 -74.42 -22.40 1.46
N TRP A 209 -74.85 -21.21 1.92
CA TRP A 209 -75.23 -20.97 3.32
C TRP A 209 -76.42 -21.84 3.77
N SER A 210 -77.15 -22.46 2.83
CA SER A 210 -78.29 -23.34 3.10
C SER A 210 -77.89 -24.69 3.74
N TYR A 211 -76.61 -25.08 3.64
CA TYR A 211 -76.10 -26.35 4.18
C TYR A 211 -75.73 -26.26 5.67
N LEU A 212 -75.37 -25.07 6.16
CA LEU A 212 -75.06 -24.87 7.58
C LEU A 212 -76.32 -24.74 8.42
N GLU A 213 -77.38 -24.10 7.93
CA GLU A 213 -78.63 -23.96 8.69
C GLU A 213 -79.36 -25.30 8.91
N ARG A 214 -79.19 -26.29 8.03
CA ARG A 214 -79.74 -27.65 8.25
C ARG A 214 -78.95 -28.51 9.24
N ARG A 215 -77.73 -28.11 9.62
CA ARG A 215 -76.82 -28.94 10.42
C ARG A 215 -76.71 -28.52 11.89
N ILE A 216 -77.19 -27.33 12.26
CA ILE A 216 -77.13 -26.82 13.64
C ILE A 216 -78.41 -27.03 14.46
N GLY A 217 -79.48 -27.59 13.89
CA GLY A 217 -80.60 -28.15 14.67
C GLY A 217 -81.15 -27.24 15.79
N LEU A 218 -81.18 -25.92 15.58
CA LEU A 218 -81.83 -24.99 16.51
C LEU A 218 -83.23 -24.70 15.97
N GLN A 219 -84.15 -25.54 16.42
CA GLN A 219 -85.57 -25.23 16.39
C GLN A 219 -85.87 -24.41 17.65
N LEU A 220 -86.20 -23.14 17.49
CA LEU A 220 -86.81 -22.33 18.53
C LEU A 220 -88.02 -21.64 17.91
N ASP A 221 -89.16 -21.90 18.54
CA ASP A 221 -90.48 -21.29 18.32
C ASP A 221 -90.44 -19.75 18.37
#